data_AF-A0A2V6V5F8-F1
#
_entry.id   AF-A0A2V6V5F8-F1
#
_cell.length_a   1.000
_cell.length_b   1.000
_cell.length_c   1.000
_cell.angle_alpha   90.00
_cell.angle_beta   90.00
_cell.angle_gamma   90.00
#
_symmetry.space_group_name_H-M   'P 1'
#
loop_
_entity.id
_entity.type
_entity.pdbx_description
1 polymer ?
#
loop_
_entity_poly.entity_id
_entity_poly.type
_entity_poly.pdbx_seq_one_letter_code
_entity_poly.pdbx_strand_id
1 'polypeptide(L)'
;MGEGSATAMTRALATGFAMAVLLWAGAAWSADALSESAAAIERASTEPDGTRVVVGHISRKLGVSVETLRRERAQTGLGWGDLLLAHRLAKLTGGTVDQITAEARSGKTWDEIARTHDVDSAKLLADLQHSLDAIEKKAEDRPVNRETLFGPGKKDSNVGRQHY
;
A
#
# COMPACT_ATOMS: atom_id res chain seq x y z
N MET A 1 50.12 -7.66 -17.51
CA MET A 1 49.69 -9.05 -17.30
C MET A 1 49.59 -9.31 -15.81
N GLY A 2 48.48 -9.88 -15.35
CA GLY A 2 48.46 -10.68 -14.12
C GLY A 2 47.68 -10.10 -12.94
N GLU A 3 46.37 -10.31 -12.94
CA GLU A 3 45.50 -10.71 -11.80
C GLU A 3 45.43 -9.75 -10.59
N GLY A 4 44.28 -9.15 -10.25
CA GLY A 4 43.04 -9.87 -9.97
C GLY A 4 43.09 -10.43 -8.55
N SER A 5 42.89 -9.57 -7.54
CA SER A 5 42.70 -10.03 -6.16
C SER A 5 41.50 -9.35 -5.53
N ALA A 6 40.49 -10.21 -5.41
CA ALA A 6 39.26 -10.17 -4.64
C ALA A 6 39.24 -9.31 -3.37
N THR A 7 38.15 -8.55 -3.28
CA THR A 7 37.24 -8.54 -2.12
C THR A 7 37.82 -8.14 -0.76
N ALA A 8 37.86 -6.83 -0.52
CA ALA A 8 37.61 -6.30 0.82
C ALA A 8 36.13 -5.92 0.92
N MET A 9 35.28 -6.92 1.20
CA MET A 9 33.91 -6.72 1.65
C MET A 9 33.97 -6.01 3.01
N THR A 10 33.76 -4.70 3.02
CA THR A 10 33.41 -3.97 4.23
C THR A 10 32.56 -2.78 3.84
N ARG A 11 31.23 -2.93 3.95
CA ARG A 11 30.41 -1.89 4.56
C ARG A 11 29.06 -2.47 4.95
N ALA A 12 28.90 -2.53 6.27
CA ALA A 12 27.69 -2.85 6.97
C ALA A 12 26.52 -1.96 6.52
N LEU A 13 25.33 -2.53 6.63
CA LEU A 13 24.04 -1.90 6.42
C LEU A 13 23.92 -0.58 7.18
N ALA A 14 23.48 0.44 6.45
CA ALA A 14 22.70 1.54 6.98
C ALA A 14 21.71 1.96 5.88
N THR A 15 20.72 1.11 5.60
CA THR A 15 19.63 1.43 4.69
C THR A 15 18.62 2.30 5.44
N GLY A 16 19.05 3.52 5.76
CA GLY A 16 18.18 4.64 6.06
C GLY A 16 18.25 5.59 4.87
N PHE A 17 17.12 6.22 4.58
CA PHE A 17 16.92 7.32 3.63
C PHE A 17 16.34 6.96 2.25
N ALA A 18 15.03 7.22 2.14
CA ALA A 18 14.37 7.90 1.03
C ALA A 18 14.96 7.70 -0.37
N MET A 19 14.37 6.79 -1.14
CA MET A 19 14.44 6.90 -2.60
C MET A 19 13.23 7.70 -3.08
N ALA A 20 13.42 9.01 -3.09
CA ALA A 20 12.79 9.87 -4.08
C ALA A 20 13.10 9.27 -5.46
N VAL A 21 12.09 8.71 -6.13
CA VAL A 21 12.22 8.29 -7.53
C VAL A 21 12.46 9.54 -8.35
N LEU A 22 13.73 9.83 -8.59
CA LEU A 22 14.18 10.84 -9.53
C LEU A 22 13.91 10.30 -10.93
N LEU A 23 12.76 10.70 -11.48
CA LEU A 23 12.34 10.55 -12.87
C LEU A 23 13.47 10.96 -13.82
N TRP A 24 13.98 10.06 -14.67
CA TRP A 24 14.55 10.42 -15.98
C TRP A 24 14.52 9.21 -16.93
N ALA A 25 13.31 8.91 -17.43
CA ALA A 25 13.08 8.34 -18.75
C ALA A 25 11.76 8.95 -19.24
N GLY A 26 11.69 9.34 -20.50
CA GLY A 26 10.71 10.29 -21.03
C GLY A 26 9.25 10.02 -20.69
N ALA A 27 8.44 11.07 -20.79
CA ALA A 27 6.98 11.04 -20.68
C ALA A 27 6.35 10.06 -21.69
N ALA A 28 6.41 8.77 -21.38
CA ALA A 28 5.41 7.80 -21.73
C ALA A 28 4.62 7.63 -20.43
N TRP A 29 3.43 8.25 -20.35
CA TRP A 29 2.40 7.74 -19.45
C TRP A 29 2.35 6.24 -19.69
N SER A 30 2.79 5.45 -18.70
CA SER A 30 2.85 4.00 -18.88
C SER A 30 1.44 3.54 -19.24
N ALA A 31 1.31 2.70 -20.26
CA ALA A 31 0.02 2.10 -20.64
C ALA A 31 -0.56 1.19 -19.55
N ASP A 32 0.12 1.13 -18.39
CA ASP A 32 -0.18 0.31 -17.22
C ASP A 32 -0.06 1.13 -15.91
N ALA A 33 -0.26 2.45 -15.98
CA ALA A 33 -0.13 3.34 -14.82
C ALA A 33 -1.15 3.00 -13.72
N LEU A 34 -2.35 2.52 -14.08
CA LEU A 34 -3.34 2.09 -13.09
C LEU A 34 -2.87 0.86 -12.32
N SER A 35 -2.29 -0.11 -13.00
CA SER A 35 -1.72 -1.32 -12.39
C SER A 35 -0.55 -0.99 -11.47
N GLU A 36 0.35 -0.09 -11.87
CA GLU A 36 1.45 0.34 -11.00
C GLU A 36 0.93 1.05 -9.74
N SER A 37 -0.09 1.91 -9.89
CA SER A 37 -0.70 2.59 -8.74
C SER A 37 -1.43 1.60 -7.80
N ALA A 38 -2.10 0.59 -8.35
CA ALA A 38 -2.70 -0.49 -7.56
C ALA A 38 -1.64 -1.32 -6.82
N ALA A 39 -0.53 -1.63 -7.49
CA ALA A 39 0.61 -2.33 -6.88
C ALA A 39 1.23 -1.51 -5.75
N ALA A 40 1.31 -0.18 -5.89
CA ALA A 40 1.76 0.70 -4.80
C ALA A 40 0.83 0.63 -3.58
N ILE A 41 -0.49 0.56 -3.77
CA ILE A 41 -1.45 0.40 -2.65
C ILE A 41 -1.26 -0.96 -1.97
N GLU A 42 -1.04 -2.02 -2.75
CA GLU A 42 -0.74 -3.35 -2.20
C GLU A 42 0.56 -3.33 -1.39
N ARG A 43 1.62 -2.70 -1.91
CA ARG A 43 2.91 -2.55 -1.19
C ARG A 43 2.73 -1.81 0.13
N ALA A 44 1.99 -0.70 0.15
CA ALA A 44 1.65 0.02 1.39
C ALA A 44 0.92 -0.87 2.41
N SER A 45 0.19 -1.90 1.94
CA SER A 45 -0.49 -2.84 2.85
C SER A 45 0.45 -3.83 3.53
N THR A 46 1.64 -4.07 2.94
CA THR A 46 2.65 -4.99 3.46
C THR A 46 3.53 -4.38 4.56
N GLU A 47 3.45 -3.06 4.75
CA GLU A 47 4.13 -2.35 5.81
C GLU A 47 3.57 -2.69 7.20
N PRO A 48 4.33 -2.45 8.29
CA PRO A 48 3.83 -2.59 9.66
C PRO A 48 2.58 -1.76 9.91
N ASP A 49 1.48 -2.42 10.29
CA ASP A 49 0.11 -1.89 10.38
C ASP A 49 -0.52 -1.42 9.06
N GLY A 50 0.20 -1.51 7.94
CA GLY A 50 -0.20 -1.04 6.61
C GLY A 50 -1.51 -1.66 6.15
N THR A 51 -1.68 -2.98 6.35
CA THR A 51 -2.93 -3.67 6.01
C THR A 51 -4.13 -3.04 6.72
N ARG A 52 -4.00 -2.63 7.99
CA ARG A 52 -5.12 -2.00 8.72
C ARG A 52 -5.47 -0.63 8.15
N VAL A 53 -4.46 0.17 7.81
CA VAL A 53 -4.61 1.51 7.25
C VAL A 53 -5.23 1.44 5.86
N VAL A 54 -4.65 0.62 4.97
CA VAL A 54 -5.11 0.42 3.58
C VAL A 54 -6.55 -0.09 3.54
N VAL A 55 -6.84 -1.20 4.23
CA VAL A 55 -8.18 -1.80 4.18
C VAL A 55 -9.23 -0.90 4.82
N GLY A 56 -8.87 -0.20 5.91
CA GLY A 56 -9.74 0.79 6.53
C GLY A 56 -10.03 1.98 5.61
N HIS A 57 -9.04 2.43 4.83
CA HIS A 57 -9.23 3.47 3.83
C HIS A 57 -10.15 3.02 2.69
N ILE A 58 -9.87 1.86 2.08
CA ILE A 58 -10.66 1.29 0.99
C ILE A 58 -12.11 1.07 1.45
N SER A 59 -12.32 0.53 2.65
CA SER A 59 -13.65 0.33 3.23
C SER A 59 -14.48 1.62 3.29
N ARG A 60 -13.90 2.70 3.83
CA ARG A 60 -14.59 4.01 3.88
C ARG A 60 -14.83 4.60 2.49
N LYS A 61 -13.85 4.47 1.59
CA LYS A 61 -13.93 5.03 0.24
C LYS A 61 -15.02 4.35 -0.60
N LEU A 62 -15.16 3.04 -0.47
CA LEU A 62 -16.14 2.25 -1.21
C LEU A 62 -17.50 2.16 -0.51
N GLY A 63 -17.57 2.43 0.79
CA GLY A 63 -18.76 2.16 1.61
C GLY A 63 -19.00 0.67 1.83
N VAL A 64 -17.96 -0.15 1.69
CA VAL A 64 -18.00 -1.61 1.81
C VAL A 64 -17.31 -2.01 3.12
N SER A 65 -17.92 -2.91 3.90
CA SER A 65 -17.33 -3.38 5.16
C SER A 65 -15.98 -4.07 4.94
N VAL A 66 -15.04 -3.86 5.88
CA VAL A 66 -13.72 -4.53 5.89
C VAL A 66 -13.84 -6.05 5.75
N GLU A 67 -14.84 -6.65 6.38
CA GLU A 67 -15.08 -8.10 6.29
C GLU A 67 -15.46 -8.53 4.87
N THR A 68 -16.33 -7.77 4.20
CA THR A 68 -16.71 -8.02 2.79
C THR A 68 -15.49 -7.91 1.88
N LEU A 69 -14.67 -6.86 2.04
CA LEU A 69 -13.45 -6.70 1.24
C LEU A 69 -12.46 -7.86 1.44
N ARG A 70 -12.33 -8.38 2.66
CA ARG A 70 -11.49 -9.56 2.95
C ARG A 70 -12.02 -10.82 2.27
N ARG A 71 -13.35 -11.03 2.29
CA ARG A 71 -13.98 -12.17 1.60
C ARG A 71 -13.80 -12.06 0.09
N GLU A 72 -14.04 -10.88 -0.48
CA GLU A 72 -13.81 -10.61 -1.90
C GLU A 72 -12.36 -10.88 -2.26
N ARG A 73 -11.38 -10.39 -1.47
CA ARG A 73 -9.95 -10.68 -1.69
C ARG A 73 -9.66 -12.17 -1.74
N ALA A 74 -10.21 -12.94 -0.81
CA ALA A 74 -10.02 -14.39 -0.78
C ALA A 74 -10.66 -15.11 -1.98
N GLN A 75 -11.79 -14.60 -2.49
CA GLN A 75 -12.49 -15.17 -3.65
C GLN A 75 -11.85 -14.78 -4.99
N THR A 76 -11.39 -13.53 -5.11
CA THR A 76 -10.84 -12.96 -6.33
C THR A 76 -9.32 -13.14 -6.45
N GLY A 77 -8.63 -13.35 -5.34
CA GLY A 77 -7.16 -13.44 -5.31
C GLY A 77 -6.45 -12.13 -5.67
N LEU A 78 -7.20 -11.03 -5.82
CA LEU A 78 -6.67 -9.72 -6.16
C LEU A 78 -5.95 -9.08 -4.96
N GLY A 79 -5.03 -8.15 -5.24
CA GLY A 79 -4.48 -7.25 -4.23
C GLY A 79 -5.51 -6.23 -3.74
N TRP A 80 -5.17 -5.47 -2.69
CA TRP A 80 -6.03 -4.40 -2.18
C TRP A 80 -6.22 -3.26 -3.19
N GLY A 81 -5.15 -2.89 -3.91
CA GLY A 81 -5.24 -1.87 -4.95
C GLY A 81 -6.08 -2.32 -6.15
N ASP A 82 -5.92 -3.57 -6.56
CA ASP A 82 -6.69 -4.20 -7.64
C ASP A 82 -8.18 -4.30 -7.29
N LEU A 83 -8.50 -4.68 -6.04
CA LEU A 83 -9.88 -4.66 -5.55
C LEU A 83 -10.48 -3.25 -5.57
N LEU A 84 -9.70 -2.23 -5.18
CA LEU A 84 -10.15 -0.84 -5.26
C LEU A 84 -10.48 -0.48 -6.73
N LEU A 85 -9.60 -0.79 -7.67
CA LEU A 85 -9.86 -0.56 -9.11
C LEU A 85 -11.11 -1.29 -9.60
N ALA A 86 -11.26 -2.58 -9.27
CA ALA A 86 -12.40 -3.38 -9.69
C ALA A 86 -13.74 -2.75 -9.24
N HIS A 87 -13.81 -2.29 -7.99
CA HIS A 87 -14.98 -1.59 -7.46
C HIS A 87 -15.21 -0.23 -8.13
N ARG A 88 -14.15 0.54 -8.39
CA ARG A 88 -14.28 1.86 -9.05
C ARG A 88 -14.74 1.72 -10.49
N LEU A 89 -14.15 0.79 -11.24
CA LEU A 89 -14.56 0.47 -12.60
C LEU A 89 -16.00 -0.02 -12.63
N ALA A 90 -16.39 -1.00 -11.82
CA ALA A 90 -17.76 -1.49 -11.76
C ALA A 90 -18.77 -0.37 -11.50
N LYS A 91 -18.44 0.56 -10.58
CA LYS A 91 -19.29 1.72 -10.30
C LYS A 91 -19.38 2.69 -11.48
N LEU A 92 -18.29 2.95 -12.19
CA LEU A 92 -18.24 3.89 -13.30
C LEU A 92 -18.88 3.33 -14.58
N THR A 93 -18.76 2.03 -14.81
CA THR A 93 -19.34 1.35 -15.97
C THR A 93 -20.79 0.93 -15.74
N GLY A 94 -21.27 0.94 -14.50
CA GLY A 94 -22.57 0.38 -14.11
C GLY A 94 -22.60 -1.15 -14.11
N GLY A 95 -21.44 -1.81 -14.29
CA GLY A 95 -21.28 -3.26 -14.26
C GLY A 95 -21.13 -3.82 -12.84
N THR A 96 -20.73 -5.09 -12.77
CA THR A 96 -20.45 -5.77 -11.50
C THR A 96 -18.95 -5.90 -11.25
N VAL A 97 -18.55 -5.98 -9.97
CA VAL A 97 -17.15 -6.21 -9.58
C VAL A 97 -16.65 -7.56 -10.12
N ASP A 98 -17.53 -8.56 -10.18
CA ASP A 98 -17.23 -9.88 -10.73
C ASP A 98 -16.88 -9.81 -12.23
N GLN A 99 -17.67 -9.07 -13.03
CA GLN A 99 -17.40 -8.86 -14.45
C GLN A 99 -16.02 -8.22 -14.65
N ILE A 100 -15.74 -7.13 -13.94
CA ILE A 100 -14.45 -6.43 -14.04
C ILE A 100 -13.28 -7.32 -13.57
N THR A 101 -13.48 -8.09 -12.50
CA THR A 101 -12.48 -9.03 -12.00
C THR A 101 -12.19 -10.16 -13.00
N ALA A 102 -13.22 -10.66 -13.69
CA ALA A 102 -13.06 -11.67 -14.73
C ALA A 102 -12.22 -11.15 -15.90
N GLU A 103 -12.43 -9.89 -16.29
CA GLU A 103 -11.61 -9.25 -17.33
C GLU A 103 -10.15 -9.10 -16.91
N ALA A 104 -9.87 -8.66 -15.68
CA ALA A 104 -8.51 -8.58 -15.15
C ALA A 104 -7.84 -9.96 -15.12
N ARG A 105 -8.58 -11.00 -14.70
CA ARG A 105 -8.10 -12.39 -14.70
C ARG A 105 -7.88 -12.98 -16.09
N SER A 106 -8.51 -12.43 -17.13
CA SER A 106 -8.24 -12.83 -18.52
C SER A 106 -6.90 -12.30 -19.06
N GLY A 107 -6.15 -11.54 -18.25
CA GLY A 107 -4.83 -11.01 -18.59
C GLY A 107 -4.87 -9.60 -19.18
N LYS A 108 -6.03 -8.94 -19.20
CA LYS A 108 -6.11 -7.53 -19.58
C LYS A 108 -5.55 -6.65 -18.46
N THR A 109 -4.84 -5.59 -18.83
CA THR A 109 -4.43 -4.59 -17.84
C THR A 109 -5.61 -3.71 -17.41
N TRP A 110 -5.48 -3.06 -16.26
CA TRP A 110 -6.52 -2.14 -15.77
C TRP A 110 -6.77 -0.97 -16.72
N ASP A 111 -5.72 -0.49 -17.39
CA ASP A 111 -5.81 0.54 -18.43
C ASP A 111 -6.50 0.05 -19.70
N GLU A 112 -6.33 -1.22 -20.09
CA GLU A 112 -7.10 -1.82 -21.18
C GLU A 112 -8.58 -1.99 -20.82
N ILE A 113 -8.88 -2.41 -19.59
CA ILE A 113 -10.26 -2.55 -19.11
C ILE A 113 -10.93 -1.16 -19.06
N ALA A 114 -10.27 -0.16 -18.48
CA ALA A 114 -10.79 1.20 -18.44
C ALA A 114 -11.10 1.72 -19.86
N ARG A 115 -10.17 1.56 -20.81
CA ARG A 115 -10.39 1.95 -22.21
C ARG A 115 -11.51 1.16 -22.89
N THR A 116 -11.62 -0.14 -22.62
CA THR A 116 -12.69 -1.00 -23.19
C THR A 116 -14.07 -0.49 -22.79
N HIS A 117 -14.21 0.07 -21.60
CA HIS A 117 -15.46 0.60 -21.07
C HIS A 117 -15.60 2.13 -21.17
N ASP A 118 -14.77 2.79 -21.98
CA ASP A 118 -14.75 4.25 -22.16
C ASP A 118 -14.58 5.04 -20.84
N VAL A 119 -13.90 4.44 -19.86
CA VAL A 119 -13.59 5.07 -18.58
C VAL A 119 -12.28 5.86 -18.69
N ASP A 120 -12.31 7.09 -18.19
CA ASP A 120 -11.15 7.99 -18.16
C ASP A 120 -10.07 7.46 -17.19
N SER A 121 -9.05 6.79 -17.76
CA SER A 121 -7.90 6.26 -17.00
C SER A 121 -7.17 7.32 -16.21
N ALA A 122 -7.09 8.57 -16.69
CA ALA A 122 -6.38 9.64 -16.00
C ALA A 122 -7.11 10.04 -14.70
N LYS A 123 -8.44 10.10 -14.74
CA LYS A 123 -9.25 10.34 -13.53
C LYS A 123 -9.17 9.18 -12.54
N LEU A 124 -9.18 7.94 -13.02
CA LEU A 124 -8.99 6.76 -12.17
C LEU A 124 -7.60 6.78 -11.52
N LEU A 125 -6.56 7.12 -12.27
CA LEU A 125 -5.19 7.19 -11.76
C LEU A 125 -5.07 8.27 -10.68
N ALA A 126 -5.61 9.46 -10.92
CA ALA A 126 -5.63 10.53 -9.93
C ALA A 126 -6.37 10.12 -8.65
N ASP A 127 -7.46 9.36 -8.78
CA ASP A 127 -8.22 8.84 -7.65
C ASP A 127 -7.45 7.80 -6.81
N LEU A 128 -6.64 6.96 -7.46
CA LEU A 128 -5.74 6.02 -6.78
C LEU A 128 -4.57 6.75 -6.12
N GLN A 129 -3.95 7.71 -6.80
CA GLN A 129 -2.87 8.54 -6.24
C GLN A 129 -3.33 9.29 -4.99
N HIS A 130 -4.52 9.89 -5.03
CA HIS A 130 -5.11 10.52 -3.85
C HIS A 130 -5.41 9.51 -2.72
N SER A 131 -5.66 8.24 -3.07
CA SER A 131 -5.81 7.19 -2.05
C SER A 131 -4.48 6.81 -1.41
N LEU A 132 -3.41 6.71 -2.20
CA LEU A 132 -2.06 6.47 -1.73
C LEU A 132 -1.60 7.55 -0.76
N ASP A 133 -1.74 8.83 -1.14
CA ASP A 133 -1.39 9.97 -0.29
C ASP A 133 -2.17 9.94 1.04
N ALA A 134 -3.48 9.65 0.99
CA ALA A 134 -4.30 9.54 2.19
C ALA A 134 -3.92 8.33 3.09
N ILE A 135 -3.41 7.24 2.50
CA ILE A 135 -2.91 6.06 3.21
C ILE A 135 -1.59 6.41 3.88
N GLU A 136 -0.66 7.02 3.16
CA GLU A 136 0.66 7.43 3.63
C GLU A 136 0.54 8.42 4.79
N LYS A 137 -0.23 9.50 4.61
CA LYS A 137 -0.50 10.47 5.67
C LYS A 137 -1.08 9.84 6.94
N LYS A 138 -1.98 8.86 6.80
CA LYS A 138 -2.54 8.13 7.96
C LYS A 138 -1.53 7.18 8.59
N ALA A 139 -0.57 6.67 7.84
CA ALA A 139 0.52 5.86 8.36
C ALA A 139 1.54 6.73 9.13
N GLU A 140 1.72 7.99 8.73
CA GLU A 140 2.58 9.01 9.37
C GLU A 140 1.97 9.63 10.64
N ASP A 141 0.67 9.98 10.62
CA ASP A 141 -0.08 10.56 11.76
C ASP A 141 -0.25 9.56 12.95
N ARG A 142 0.52 8.48 12.96
CA ARG A 142 0.54 7.48 14.04
C ARG A 142 1.07 8.18 15.31
N PRO A 143 0.34 8.16 16.43
CA PRO A 143 0.93 8.57 17.69
C PRO A 143 2.09 7.62 17.96
N VAL A 144 3.32 8.16 17.95
CA VAL A 144 4.49 7.45 18.46
C VAL A 144 4.08 6.87 19.80
N ASN A 145 4.17 5.56 19.96
CA ASN A 145 3.83 4.90 21.22
C ASN A 145 4.64 5.57 22.33
N ARG A 146 4.02 6.48 23.09
CA ARG A 146 4.64 7.19 24.21
C ARG A 146 5.18 6.23 25.29
N GLU A 147 4.79 4.96 25.22
CA GLU A 147 5.35 3.87 26.03
C GLU A 147 6.79 3.48 25.69
N THR A 148 7.39 3.95 24.59
CA THR A 148 8.85 3.80 24.35
C THR A 148 9.65 5.05 24.71
N LEU A 149 9.01 6.20 24.96
CA LEU A 149 9.66 7.43 25.44
C LEU A 149 9.80 7.47 26.97
N PHE A 150 8.92 6.79 27.69
CA PHE A 150 9.08 6.52 29.11
C PHE A 150 9.55 5.07 29.26
N GLY A 151 10.87 4.88 29.42
CA GLY A 151 11.51 3.57 29.54
C GLY A 151 10.89 2.67 30.64
N PRO A 152 11.29 1.39 30.73
CA PRO A 152 10.74 0.46 31.70
C PRO A 152 10.84 1.07 33.10
N GLY A 153 9.70 1.47 33.65
CA GLY A 153 9.59 1.97 35.00
C GLY A 153 10.15 0.90 35.92
N LYS A 154 11.37 1.12 36.42
CA LYS A 154 11.92 0.31 37.50
C LYS A 154 10.93 0.46 38.64
N LYS A 155 10.23 -0.64 38.94
CA LYS A 155 9.49 -0.80 40.17
C LYS A 155 10.53 -0.73 41.29
N ASP A 156 10.62 0.41 41.97
CA ASP A 156 11.38 0.51 43.21
C ASP A 156 10.77 -0.47 44.20
N SER A 157 11.44 -1.60 44.31
CA SER A 157 11.15 -2.64 45.27
C SER A 157 11.70 -2.16 46.61
N ASN A 158 10.79 -2.01 47.58
CA ASN A 158 11.02 -2.29 48.99
C ASN A 158 12.04 -1.40 49.74
N VAL A 159 11.57 -0.28 50.30
CA VAL A 159 12.20 0.31 51.50
C VAL A 159 11.34 -0.05 52.70
N GLY A 160 11.60 -1.23 53.26
CA GLY A 160 11.22 -1.54 54.63
C GLY A 160 12.12 -0.78 55.59
N ARG A 161 11.56 0.19 56.31
CA ARG A 161 12.09 0.63 57.60
C ARG A 161 10.96 1.27 58.41
N GLN A 162 10.19 0.43 59.10
CA GLN A 162 9.33 0.90 60.18
C GLN A 162 10.22 1.22 61.38
N HIS A 163 9.98 2.42 61.92
CA HIS A 163 10.47 2.91 63.18
C HIS A 163 9.90 2.08 64.34
N TYR A 164 10.75 1.74 65.31
CA TYR A 164 10.43 1.78 66.73
C TYR A 164 11.72 2.09 67.51
#